data_AF-A0A1M4U435-F1
#
_entry.id   AF-A0A1M4U435-F1
#
_cell.length_a   1.000
_cell.length_b   1.000
_cell.length_c   1.000
_cell.angle_alpha   90.00
_cell.angle_beta   90.00
_cell.angle_gamma   90.00
#
_symmetry.space_group_name_H-M   'P 1'
#
loop_
_entity.id
_entity.type
_entity.pdbx_description
1 polymer ?
#
loop_
_entity_poly.entity_id
_entity_poly.type
_entity_poly.pdbx_seq_one_letter_code
_entity_poly.pdbx_strand_id
1 'polypeptide(L)'
;MENSRYPQFKFTWIGGVILVAGLFAGMMSISFFMTFSKIFFGINVALKDWFIMFSNAVVFLAAIACFDFFVVRRTTGKKLNFNFSPTNFYTYLLIFPLMLGMMFIAEFFTSQIPTTGPVFGDLYEYFGNLMAQLTDDPVVMIITAVIMAPIFEEIIFRGIIQKGLINNGVEPWKAIVFASVVFGLVHGNPWQFVGAVLLGCVLGLVYYKTKSLLLPMLLHAFNNLCSTLLVIYTQKESFAEAFQLSEWIILAIGIVLFSLFYYLFVKKNKMHYAEI
;
A
#
# COMPACT_ATOMS: atom_id res chain seq x y z
N MET A 1 0.07 14.24 -27.91
CA MET A 1 0.41 14.20 -26.46
C MET A 1 -0.24 15.32 -25.63
N GLU A 2 -0.78 16.40 -26.20
CA GLU A 2 -1.32 17.56 -25.45
C GLU A 2 -2.71 17.40 -24.79
N ASN A 3 -3.54 16.42 -25.19
CA ASN A 3 -4.95 16.35 -24.77
C ASN A 3 -5.27 15.42 -23.58
N SER A 4 -4.29 14.75 -22.97
CA SER A 4 -4.58 13.89 -21.81
C SER A 4 -4.98 14.74 -20.59
N ARG A 5 -6.13 14.41 -19.98
CA ARG A 5 -6.64 15.04 -18.73
C ARG A 5 -5.66 14.88 -17.55
N TYR A 6 -4.87 13.81 -17.54
CA TYR A 6 -3.93 13.50 -16.47
C TYR A 6 -2.47 13.76 -16.91
N PRO A 7 -1.59 14.19 -15.99
CA PRO A 7 -0.19 14.45 -16.32
C PRO A 7 0.52 13.16 -16.77
N GLN A 8 1.34 13.28 -17.82
CA GLN A 8 2.15 12.21 -18.40
C GLN A 8 3.62 12.37 -17.98
N PHE A 9 3.88 12.31 -16.68
CA PHE A 9 5.23 12.34 -16.14
C PHE A 9 5.90 10.96 -16.23
N LYS A 10 7.23 10.93 -16.20
CA LYS A 10 8.04 9.71 -16.18
C LYS A 10 8.64 9.50 -14.80
N PHE A 11 8.78 8.25 -14.38
CA PHE A 11 9.49 7.90 -13.15
C PHE A 11 10.91 7.42 -13.48
N THR A 12 11.91 8.14 -12.96
CA THR A 12 13.34 7.84 -13.08
C THR A 12 13.96 7.76 -11.68
N TRP A 13 15.25 7.42 -11.59
CA TRP A 13 15.96 7.40 -10.30
C TRP A 13 15.90 8.76 -9.56
N ILE A 14 15.90 9.88 -10.30
CA ILE A 14 15.73 11.23 -9.73
C ILE A 14 14.37 11.35 -9.03
N GLY A 15 13.32 10.80 -9.64
CA GLY A 15 11.99 10.75 -9.03
C GLY A 15 11.98 9.97 -7.72
N GLY A 16 12.70 8.85 -7.66
CA GLY A 16 12.90 8.09 -6.42
C GLY A 16 13.63 8.88 -5.33
N VAL A 17 14.72 9.56 -5.68
CA VAL A 17 15.47 10.43 -4.76
C VAL A 17 14.58 11.56 -4.22
N ILE A 18 13.76 12.19 -5.07
CA ILE A 18 12.85 13.27 -4.65
C ILE A 18 11.77 12.76 -3.69
N LEU A 19 11.21 11.57 -3.92
CA LEU A 19 10.26 10.96 -2.98
C LEU A 19 10.90 10.74 -1.61
N VAL A 20 12.08 10.14 -1.58
CA VAL A 20 12.83 9.88 -0.33
C VAL A 20 13.19 11.20 0.37
N ALA A 21 13.69 12.20 -0.38
CA ALA A 21 13.98 13.52 0.17
C ALA A 21 12.74 14.20 0.76
N GLY A 22 11.58 14.03 0.13
CA GLY A 22 10.31 14.54 0.65
C GLY A 22 9.84 13.83 1.92
N LEU A 23 10.04 12.50 2.02
CA LEU A 23 9.80 11.75 3.28
C LEU A 23 10.69 12.29 4.40
N PHE A 24 12.00 12.47 4.14
CA PHE A 24 12.93 13.06 5.11
C PHE A 24 12.54 14.47 5.51
N ALA A 25 12.12 15.31 4.55
CA ALA A 25 11.66 16.67 4.84
C ALA A 25 10.41 16.67 5.74
N GLY A 26 9.47 15.74 5.51
CA GLY A 26 8.32 15.53 6.37
C GLY A 26 8.71 15.09 7.79
N MET A 27 9.62 14.13 7.92
CA MET A 27 10.14 13.66 9.22
C MET A 27 10.85 14.78 9.99
N MET A 28 11.64 15.61 9.31
CA MET A 28 12.30 16.78 9.90
C MET A 28 11.28 17.82 10.36
N SER A 29 10.22 18.03 9.58
CA SER A 29 9.13 18.95 9.94
C SER A 29 8.40 18.50 11.21
N ILE A 30 8.12 17.20 11.33
CA ILE A 30 7.54 16.60 12.54
C ILE A 30 8.49 16.72 13.73
N SER A 31 9.78 16.41 13.55
CA SER A 31 10.79 16.54 14.61
C SER A 31 10.94 17.98 15.10
N PHE A 32 10.94 18.94 14.18
CA PHE A 32 10.94 20.36 14.50
C PHE A 32 9.69 20.76 15.27
N PHE A 33 8.50 20.38 14.79
CA PHE A 33 7.23 20.69 15.45
C PHE A 33 7.16 20.13 16.87
N MET A 34 7.55 18.86 17.07
CA MET A 34 7.62 18.25 18.41
C MET A 34 8.54 19.03 19.36
N THR A 35 9.74 19.36 18.88
CA THR A 35 10.75 20.07 19.67
C THR A 35 10.29 21.49 20.00
N PHE A 36 9.73 22.19 19.02
CA PHE A 36 9.16 23.53 19.18
C PHE A 36 8.03 23.52 20.21
N SER A 37 7.08 22.58 20.10
CA SER A 37 5.97 22.48 21.05
C SER A 37 6.43 22.22 22.48
N LYS A 38 7.46 21.37 22.65
CA LYS A 38 8.02 21.07 23.96
C LYS A 38 8.75 22.28 24.57
N ILE A 39 9.54 23.01 23.78
CA ILE A 39 10.32 24.15 24.27
C ILE A 39 9.44 25.37 24.58
N PHE A 40 8.54 25.73 23.68
CA PHE A 40 7.79 26.99 23.78
C PHE A 40 6.47 26.87 24.54
N PHE A 41 5.84 25.69 24.52
CA PHE A 41 4.56 25.48 25.21
C PHE A 41 4.66 24.48 26.37
N GLY A 42 5.80 23.80 26.56
CA GLY A 42 5.92 22.73 27.56
C GLY A 42 5.08 21.49 27.24
N ILE A 43 4.51 21.40 26.04
CA ILE A 43 3.59 20.32 25.64
C ILE A 43 4.38 19.27 24.87
N ASN A 44 4.41 18.04 25.37
CA ASN A 44 4.90 16.90 24.61
C ASN A 44 3.78 16.36 23.70
N VAL A 45 3.71 16.90 22.48
CA VAL A 45 2.70 16.50 21.48
C VAL A 45 2.84 15.03 21.05
N ALA A 46 4.03 14.42 21.20
CA ALA A 46 4.25 13.01 20.88
C ALA A 46 3.43 12.05 21.75
N LEU A 47 2.95 12.51 22.91
CA LEU A 47 2.10 11.73 23.82
C LEU A 47 0.60 11.90 23.53
N LYS A 48 0.23 12.61 22.47
CA LYS A 48 -1.18 12.82 22.10
C LYS A 48 -1.62 11.79 21.07
N ASP A 49 -2.78 11.19 21.28
CA ASP A 49 -3.30 10.11 20.42
C ASP A 49 -3.46 10.54 18.95
N TRP A 50 -3.84 11.79 18.69
CA TRP A 50 -3.96 12.32 17.34
C TRP A 50 -2.62 12.51 16.62
N PHE A 51 -1.52 12.56 17.36
CA PHE A 51 -0.23 12.98 16.84
C PHE A 51 0.36 11.98 15.85
N ILE A 52 0.12 10.68 16.05
CA ILE A 52 0.59 9.64 15.13
C ILE A 52 -0.07 9.79 13.75
N MET A 53 -1.38 10.03 13.70
CA MET A 53 -2.11 10.28 12.45
C MET A 53 -1.60 11.53 11.76
N PHE A 54 -1.47 12.63 12.51
CA PHE A 54 -0.94 13.88 11.99
C PHE A 54 0.47 13.72 11.41
N SER A 55 1.36 13.06 12.16
CA SER A 55 2.74 12.82 11.74
C SER A 55 2.81 11.99 10.47
N ASN A 56 2.01 10.93 10.40
CA ASN A 56 1.93 10.07 9.24
C ASN A 56 1.46 10.84 7.99
N ALA A 57 0.40 11.64 8.12
CA ALA A 57 -0.10 12.48 7.03
C ALA A 57 0.96 13.48 6.53
N VAL A 58 1.66 14.17 7.44
CA VAL A 58 2.68 15.17 7.06
C VAL A 58 3.83 14.50 6.30
N VAL A 59 4.32 13.34 6.76
CA VAL A 59 5.42 12.63 6.11
C VAL A 59 5.06 12.23 4.67
N PHE A 60 3.91 11.59 4.48
CA PHE A 60 3.47 11.16 3.16
C PHE A 60 3.10 12.33 2.23
N LEU A 61 2.39 13.33 2.75
CA LEU A 61 2.03 14.52 1.97
C LEU A 61 3.27 15.31 1.54
N ALA A 62 4.31 15.39 2.38
CA ALA A 62 5.58 16.02 2.02
C ALA A 62 6.24 15.28 0.85
N ALA A 63 6.31 13.94 0.89
CA ALA A 63 6.83 13.13 -0.21
C ALA A 63 6.07 13.36 -1.53
N ILE A 64 4.74 13.30 -1.48
CA ILE A 64 3.88 13.51 -2.64
C ILE A 64 4.01 14.94 -3.18
N ALA A 65 4.05 15.94 -2.30
CA ALA A 65 4.18 17.35 -2.67
C ALA A 65 5.55 17.65 -3.30
N CYS A 66 6.64 17.10 -2.74
CA CYS A 66 7.97 17.21 -3.32
C CYS A 66 8.01 16.60 -4.73
N PHE A 67 7.45 15.41 -4.92
CA PHE A 67 7.39 14.79 -6.24
C PHE A 67 6.54 15.60 -7.24
N ASP A 68 5.36 16.07 -6.82
CA ASP A 68 4.51 16.94 -7.65
C ASP A 68 5.26 18.22 -8.08
N PHE A 69 5.85 18.93 -7.11
CA PHE A 69 6.49 20.22 -7.36
C PHE A 69 7.78 20.11 -8.19
N PHE A 70 8.67 19.17 -7.86
CA PHE A 70 9.98 19.07 -8.48
C PHE A 70 10.00 18.20 -9.74
N VAL A 71 9.07 17.26 -9.89
CA VAL A 71 9.01 16.37 -11.07
C VAL A 71 7.81 16.71 -11.94
N VAL A 72 6.59 16.56 -11.43
CA VAL A 72 5.38 16.55 -12.28
C VAL A 72 5.11 17.92 -12.89
N ARG A 73 5.06 18.97 -12.07
CA ARG A 73 4.82 20.33 -12.55
C ARG A 73 5.92 20.82 -13.47
N ARG A 74 7.18 20.49 -13.17
CA ARG A 74 8.33 20.88 -14.00
C ARG A 74 8.37 20.19 -15.36
N THR A 75 7.95 18.92 -15.42
CA THR A 75 8.02 18.14 -16.66
C THR A 75 6.75 18.21 -17.50
N THR A 76 5.59 18.47 -16.89
CA THR A 76 4.29 18.41 -17.58
C THR A 76 3.52 19.74 -17.58
N GLY A 77 3.91 20.72 -16.77
CA GLY A 77 3.15 21.96 -16.57
C GLY A 77 1.81 21.78 -15.84
N LYS A 78 1.42 20.55 -15.46
CA LYS A 78 0.17 20.21 -14.77
C LYS A 78 0.45 19.76 -13.33
N LYS A 79 -0.54 19.91 -12.45
CA LYS A 79 -0.50 19.34 -11.10
C LYS A 79 -0.68 17.82 -11.15
N LEU A 80 -0.06 17.12 -10.22
CA LEU A 80 -0.28 15.70 -9.98
C LEU A 80 -1.78 15.46 -9.76
N ASN A 81 -2.34 14.56 -10.57
CA ASN A 81 -3.75 14.24 -10.55
C ASN A 81 -3.97 12.80 -11.03
N PHE A 82 -4.99 12.15 -10.48
CA PHE A 82 -5.32 10.76 -10.74
C PHE A 82 -6.81 10.58 -10.99
N ASN A 83 -7.13 9.49 -11.67
CA ASN A 83 -8.50 9.07 -11.87
C ASN A 83 -9.00 8.33 -10.61
N PHE A 84 -10.05 8.84 -9.99
CA PHE A 84 -10.74 8.20 -8.86
C PHE A 84 -12.16 7.77 -9.22
N SER A 85 -12.51 7.74 -10.51
CA SER A 85 -13.85 7.35 -10.94
C SER A 85 -14.15 5.90 -10.53
N PRO A 86 -15.37 5.60 -10.08
CA PRO A 86 -15.82 4.23 -9.90
C PRO A 86 -15.90 3.50 -11.24
N THR A 87 -16.03 2.19 -11.17
CA THR A 87 -16.27 1.36 -12.37
C THR A 87 -17.60 0.62 -12.25
N ASN A 88 -17.90 -0.27 -13.20
CA ASN A 88 -19.11 -1.08 -13.14
C ASN A 88 -19.15 -1.94 -11.87
N PHE A 89 -20.32 -2.07 -11.24
CA PHE A 89 -20.51 -2.85 -10.01
C PHE A 89 -19.92 -4.27 -10.10
N TYR A 90 -20.09 -4.93 -11.26
CA TYR A 90 -19.52 -6.26 -11.50
C TYR A 90 -17.99 -6.32 -11.36
N THR A 91 -17.27 -5.24 -11.60
CA THR A 91 -15.82 -5.22 -11.40
C THR A 91 -15.50 -5.43 -9.93
N TYR A 92 -16.25 -4.80 -9.02
CA TYR A 92 -16.11 -4.98 -7.58
C TYR A 92 -16.39 -6.43 -7.16
N LEU A 93 -17.43 -7.05 -7.71
CA LEU A 93 -17.74 -8.48 -7.47
C LEU A 93 -16.62 -9.43 -7.91
N LEU A 94 -15.74 -9.00 -8.82
CA LEU A 94 -14.61 -9.81 -9.28
C LEU A 94 -13.34 -9.54 -8.48
N ILE A 95 -13.02 -8.28 -8.21
CA ILE A 95 -11.73 -7.89 -7.61
C ILE A 95 -11.64 -8.19 -6.11
N PHE A 96 -12.75 -8.17 -5.36
CA PHE A 96 -12.73 -8.44 -3.92
C PHE A 96 -12.47 -9.92 -3.62
N PRO A 97 -13.19 -10.89 -4.22
CA PRO A 97 -12.85 -12.30 -4.08
C PRO A 97 -11.49 -12.66 -4.65
N LEU A 98 -11.06 -11.99 -5.73
CA LEU A 98 -9.69 -12.09 -6.25
C LEU A 98 -8.66 -11.70 -5.19
N MET A 99 -8.88 -10.56 -4.51
CA MET A 99 -8.01 -10.09 -3.43
C MET A 99 -8.01 -11.08 -2.26
N LEU A 100 -9.19 -11.54 -1.82
CA LEU A 100 -9.30 -12.53 -0.75
C LEU A 100 -8.55 -13.84 -1.08
N GLY A 101 -8.64 -14.31 -2.33
CA GLY A 101 -7.85 -15.45 -2.80
C GLY A 101 -6.34 -15.20 -2.69
N MET A 102 -5.88 -14.00 -3.05
CA MET A 102 -4.47 -13.63 -2.89
C MET A 102 -4.06 -13.51 -1.43
N MET A 103 -4.93 -13.02 -0.54
CA MET A 103 -4.65 -12.94 0.90
C MET A 103 -4.33 -14.32 1.49
N PHE A 104 -5.13 -15.34 1.16
CA PHE A 104 -4.89 -16.72 1.61
C PHE A 104 -3.61 -17.33 1.03
N ILE A 105 -3.29 -17.03 -0.24
CA ILE A 105 -2.02 -17.45 -0.84
C ILE A 105 -0.84 -16.76 -0.12
N ALA A 106 -0.95 -15.45 0.13
CA ALA A 106 0.06 -14.65 0.79
C ALA A 106 0.32 -15.11 2.23
N GLU A 107 -0.74 -15.46 2.97
CA GLU A 107 -0.65 -16.03 4.32
C GLU A 107 0.20 -17.29 4.32
N PHE A 108 -0.09 -18.26 3.44
CA PHE A 108 0.67 -19.51 3.36
C PHE A 108 2.17 -19.27 3.12
N PHE A 109 2.54 -18.36 2.22
CA PHE A 109 3.96 -18.07 1.98
C PHE A 109 4.59 -17.31 3.15
N THR A 110 3.82 -16.49 3.85
CA THR A 110 4.27 -15.74 5.02
C THR A 110 4.50 -16.66 6.21
N SER A 111 3.65 -17.67 6.43
CA SER A 111 3.79 -18.65 7.52
C SER A 111 5.07 -19.50 7.41
N GLN A 112 5.65 -19.61 6.21
CA GLN A 112 6.92 -20.31 6.02
C GLN A 112 8.13 -19.51 6.51
N ILE A 113 7.95 -18.21 6.82
CA ILE A 113 9.03 -17.36 7.32
C ILE A 113 9.08 -17.54 8.84
N PRO A 114 10.19 -18.06 9.39
CA PRO A 114 10.27 -18.33 10.82
C PRO A 114 10.25 -17.00 11.60
N THR A 115 9.30 -16.87 12.52
CA THR A 115 9.17 -15.74 13.46
C THR A 115 9.87 -16.00 14.79
N THR A 116 10.50 -17.17 14.95
CA THR A 116 11.25 -17.58 16.15
C THR A 116 12.64 -18.09 15.75
N GLY A 117 13.53 -18.21 16.74
CA GLY A 117 14.89 -18.72 16.55
C GLY A 117 15.92 -17.65 16.18
N PRO A 118 17.17 -18.05 15.91
CA PRO A 118 18.32 -17.14 15.92
C PRO A 118 18.42 -16.19 14.72
N VAL A 119 17.61 -16.38 13.68
CA VAL A 119 17.68 -15.58 12.45
C VAL A 119 16.76 -14.36 12.52
N PHE A 120 15.48 -14.58 12.85
CA PHE A 120 14.46 -13.53 12.84
C PHE A 120 13.71 -13.37 14.17
N GLY A 121 13.94 -14.23 15.17
CA GLY A 121 13.21 -14.19 16.45
C GLY A 121 13.30 -12.85 17.15
N ASP A 122 14.52 -12.38 17.43
CA ASP A 122 14.75 -11.09 18.10
C ASP A 122 14.18 -9.91 17.30
N LEU A 123 14.27 -9.97 15.96
CA LEU A 123 13.72 -8.95 15.08
C LEU A 123 12.19 -8.94 15.15
N TYR A 124 11.56 -10.11 15.12
CA TYR A 124 10.10 -10.25 15.21
C TYR A 124 9.57 -9.75 16.56
N GLU A 125 10.22 -10.11 17.67
CA GLU A 125 9.86 -9.63 19.01
C GLU A 125 10.01 -8.11 19.12
N TYR A 126 11.11 -7.54 18.58
CA TYR A 126 11.30 -6.09 18.54
C TYR A 126 10.17 -5.37 17.78
N PHE A 127 9.82 -5.85 16.59
CA PHE A 127 8.73 -5.28 15.80
C PHE A 127 7.37 -5.43 16.49
N GLY A 128 7.09 -6.58 17.12
CA GLY A 128 5.87 -6.80 17.90
C GLY A 128 5.74 -5.81 19.05
N ASN A 129 6.80 -5.62 19.82
CA ASN A 129 6.84 -4.64 20.91
C ASN A 129 6.67 -3.19 20.42
N LEU A 130 7.27 -2.84 19.28
CA LEU A 130 7.11 -1.53 18.67
C LEU A 130 5.66 -1.29 18.23
N MET A 131 5.03 -2.26 17.57
CA MET A 131 3.63 -2.14 17.14
C MET A 131 2.67 -2.03 18.32
N ALA A 132 2.89 -2.82 19.38
CA ALA A 132 2.09 -2.72 20.61
C ALA A 132 2.17 -1.32 21.23
N GLN A 133 3.36 -0.70 21.28
CA GLN A 133 3.53 0.65 21.81
C GLN A 133 2.91 1.75 20.94
N LEU A 134 2.80 1.53 19.63
CA LEU A 134 2.27 2.51 18.68
C LEU A 134 0.74 2.44 18.54
N THR A 135 0.08 1.38 19.00
CA THR A 135 -1.26 1.03 18.54
C THR A 135 -2.11 0.32 19.60
N ASP A 136 -2.22 0.94 20.79
CA ASP A 136 -3.16 0.48 21.83
C ASP A 136 -4.62 0.88 21.55
N ASP A 137 -4.86 1.91 20.72
CA ASP A 137 -6.21 2.38 20.36
C ASP A 137 -6.68 1.77 19.03
N PRO A 138 -7.71 0.89 19.03
CA PRO A 138 -8.26 0.29 17.82
C PRO A 138 -8.78 1.31 16.80
N VAL A 139 -9.26 2.48 17.25
CA VAL A 139 -9.77 3.53 16.36
C VAL A 139 -8.62 4.15 15.58
N VAL A 140 -7.52 4.47 16.27
CA VAL A 140 -6.30 5.00 15.64
C VAL A 140 -5.72 3.97 14.66
N MET A 141 -5.70 2.68 15.05
CA MET A 141 -5.27 1.59 14.17
C MET A 141 -6.10 1.54 12.88
N ILE A 142 -7.43 1.54 13.00
CA ILE A 142 -8.32 1.48 11.85
C ILE A 142 -8.10 2.69 10.94
N ILE A 143 -8.06 3.91 11.49
CA ILE A 143 -7.87 5.10 10.67
C ILE A 143 -6.52 5.07 9.95
N THR A 144 -5.45 4.73 10.65
CA THR A 144 -4.09 4.74 10.07
C THR A 144 -3.89 3.60 9.07
N ALA A 145 -4.20 2.37 9.44
CA ALA A 145 -3.93 1.19 8.62
C ALA A 145 -4.99 0.95 7.53
N VAL A 146 -6.28 1.23 7.78
CA VAL A 146 -7.36 0.92 6.83
C VAL A 146 -7.69 2.09 5.90
N ILE A 147 -7.42 3.33 6.32
CA ILE A 147 -7.78 4.51 5.54
C ILE A 147 -6.53 5.24 5.04
N MET A 148 -5.67 5.71 5.95
CA MET A 148 -4.54 6.58 5.58
C MET A 148 -3.48 5.85 4.76
N ALA A 149 -3.06 4.66 5.21
CA ALA A 149 -2.06 3.85 4.50
C ALA A 149 -2.49 3.54 3.06
N PRO A 150 -3.69 2.96 2.79
CA PRO A 150 -4.16 2.75 1.42
C PRO A 150 -4.20 4.03 0.58
N ILE A 151 -4.60 5.17 1.13
CA ILE A 151 -4.64 6.42 0.37
C ILE A 151 -3.22 6.85 -0.05
N PHE A 152 -2.29 6.94 0.90
CA PHE A 152 -0.97 7.47 0.61
C PHE A 152 -0.11 6.48 -0.18
N GLU A 153 -0.15 5.21 0.20
CA GLU A 153 0.66 4.18 -0.43
C GLU A 153 0.18 3.93 -1.87
N GLU A 154 -1.12 3.85 -2.15
CA GLU A 154 -1.58 3.69 -3.52
C GLU A 154 -1.23 4.91 -4.41
N ILE A 155 -1.27 6.13 -3.87
CA ILE A 155 -0.79 7.32 -4.58
C ILE A 155 0.69 7.17 -4.96
N ILE A 156 1.53 6.73 -4.04
CA ILE A 156 2.98 6.60 -4.28
C ILE A 156 3.27 5.42 -5.21
N PHE A 157 2.83 4.22 -4.87
CA PHE A 157 3.23 3.02 -5.59
C PHE A 157 2.52 2.87 -6.94
N ARG A 158 1.21 3.13 -7.01
CA ARG A 158 0.41 2.90 -8.23
C ARG A 158 0.34 4.19 -9.03
N GLY A 159 0.02 5.29 -8.35
CA GLY A 159 -0.12 6.61 -8.95
C GLY A 159 1.21 7.19 -9.45
N ILE A 160 2.29 7.13 -8.67
CA ILE A 160 3.57 7.75 -9.00
C ILE A 160 4.54 6.75 -9.66
N ILE A 161 4.92 5.69 -8.94
CA ILE A 161 5.99 4.77 -9.37
C ILE A 161 5.53 3.95 -10.58
N GLN A 162 4.48 3.13 -10.43
CA GLN A 162 4.01 2.24 -11.49
C GLN A 162 3.59 3.02 -12.74
N LYS A 163 2.72 4.03 -12.60
CA LYS A 163 2.28 4.87 -13.73
C LYS A 163 3.46 5.55 -14.41
N GLY A 164 4.37 6.15 -13.64
CA GLY A 164 5.51 6.87 -14.20
C GLY A 164 6.51 5.95 -14.90
N LEU A 165 6.67 4.69 -14.46
CA LEU A 165 7.47 3.68 -15.16
C LEU A 165 6.82 3.28 -16.50
N ILE A 166 5.50 3.05 -16.50
CA ILE A 166 4.75 2.76 -17.74
C ILE A 166 4.88 3.93 -18.73
N ASN A 167 4.72 5.17 -18.26
CA ASN A 167 4.91 6.37 -19.07
C ASN A 167 6.35 6.55 -19.57
N ASN A 168 7.32 5.92 -18.90
CA ASN A 168 8.71 5.86 -19.34
C ASN A 168 8.98 4.70 -20.33
N GLY A 169 7.94 4.00 -20.78
CA GLY A 169 8.06 2.91 -21.76
C GLY A 169 8.37 1.54 -21.15
N VAL A 170 8.36 1.39 -19.81
CA VAL A 170 8.51 0.09 -19.17
C VAL A 170 7.28 -0.76 -19.42
N GLU A 171 7.47 -2.03 -19.78
CA GLU A 171 6.36 -2.96 -19.97
C GLU A 171 5.48 -3.03 -18.70
N PRO A 172 4.14 -3.02 -18.84
CA PRO A 172 3.22 -2.94 -17.72
C PRO A 172 3.45 -3.97 -16.61
N TRP A 173 3.73 -5.22 -16.97
CA TRP A 173 3.96 -6.28 -15.99
C TRP A 173 5.27 -6.06 -15.21
N LYS A 174 6.33 -5.55 -15.85
CA LYS A 174 7.60 -5.18 -15.20
C LYS A 174 7.40 -4.02 -14.25
N ALA A 175 6.62 -3.00 -14.66
CA ALA A 175 6.29 -1.86 -13.81
C ALA A 175 5.45 -2.27 -12.58
N ILE A 176 4.51 -3.20 -12.75
CA ILE A 176 3.73 -3.77 -11.64
C ILE A 176 4.66 -4.49 -10.67
N VAL A 177 5.45 -5.45 -11.14
CA VAL A 177 6.35 -6.24 -10.29
C VAL A 177 7.35 -5.33 -9.56
N PHE A 178 7.96 -4.37 -10.26
CA PHE A 178 8.88 -3.44 -9.63
C PHE A 178 8.20 -2.62 -8.52
N ALA A 179 7.03 -2.03 -8.80
CA ALA A 179 6.31 -1.25 -7.79
C ALA A 179 5.89 -2.13 -6.59
N SER A 180 5.48 -3.37 -6.82
CA SER A 180 5.15 -4.34 -5.77
C SER A 180 6.34 -4.73 -4.91
N VAL A 181 7.52 -4.94 -5.53
CA VAL A 181 8.76 -5.25 -4.79
C VAL A 181 9.18 -4.06 -3.92
N VAL A 182 9.18 -2.85 -4.47
CA VAL A 182 9.49 -1.64 -3.67
C VAL A 182 8.45 -1.46 -2.55
N PHE A 183 7.16 -1.72 -2.84
CA PHE A 183 6.09 -1.71 -1.83
C PHE A 183 6.34 -2.70 -0.69
N GLY A 184 6.76 -3.94 -0.99
CA GLY A 184 7.14 -4.90 0.05
C GLY A 184 8.39 -4.46 0.83
N LEU A 185 9.41 -3.93 0.14
CA LEU A 185 10.67 -3.53 0.78
C LEU A 185 10.49 -2.41 1.81
N VAL A 186 9.58 -1.45 1.57
CA VAL A 186 9.40 -0.32 2.50
C VAL A 186 8.80 -0.71 3.85
N HIS A 187 8.19 -1.90 3.96
CA HIS A 187 7.69 -2.41 5.24
C HIS A 187 8.83 -2.82 6.20
N GLY A 188 10.05 -3.03 5.67
CA GLY A 188 11.26 -3.21 6.48
C GLY A 188 11.32 -4.51 7.29
N ASN A 189 10.43 -5.47 7.03
CA ASN A 189 10.44 -6.77 7.72
C ASN A 189 10.11 -7.95 6.76
N PRO A 190 10.70 -9.15 6.99
CA PRO A 190 10.54 -10.30 6.09
C PRO A 190 9.11 -10.87 6.02
N TRP A 191 8.40 -10.95 7.14
CA TRP A 191 7.06 -11.56 7.21
C TRP A 191 6.01 -10.74 6.46
N GLN A 192 6.09 -9.40 6.45
CA GLN A 192 5.21 -8.59 5.61
C GLN A 192 5.68 -8.51 4.16
N PHE A 193 6.99 -8.68 3.89
CA PHE A 193 7.54 -8.50 2.54
C PHE A 193 6.83 -9.37 1.49
N VAL A 194 6.75 -10.68 1.70
CA VAL A 194 6.19 -11.60 0.70
C VAL A 194 4.71 -11.33 0.46
N GLY A 195 3.94 -11.16 1.54
CA GLY A 195 2.53 -10.81 1.44
C GLY A 195 2.30 -9.47 0.73
N ALA A 196 3.06 -8.43 1.09
CA ALA A 196 2.96 -7.12 0.47
C ALA A 196 3.31 -7.14 -1.03
N VAL A 197 4.32 -7.91 -1.45
CA VAL A 197 4.64 -8.08 -2.89
C VAL A 197 3.47 -8.74 -3.63
N LEU A 198 2.92 -9.83 -3.09
CA LEU A 198 1.83 -10.57 -3.71
C LEU A 198 0.54 -9.74 -3.82
N LEU A 199 0.13 -9.11 -2.72
CA LEU A 199 -0.98 -8.15 -2.71
C LEU A 199 -0.70 -7.00 -3.68
N GLY A 200 0.54 -6.50 -3.68
CA GLY A 200 0.93 -5.39 -4.51
C GLY A 200 0.78 -5.66 -6.00
N CYS A 201 1.04 -6.90 -6.43
CA CYS A 201 0.84 -7.35 -7.81
C CYS A 201 -0.65 -7.33 -8.21
N VAL A 202 -1.56 -7.72 -7.30
CA VAL A 202 -3.01 -7.64 -7.53
C VAL A 202 -3.45 -6.18 -7.64
N LEU A 203 -3.03 -5.33 -6.71
CA LEU A 203 -3.33 -3.90 -6.73
C LEU A 203 -2.83 -3.24 -8.03
N GLY A 204 -1.60 -3.54 -8.43
CA GLY A 204 -1.01 -3.02 -9.67
C GLY A 204 -1.70 -3.51 -10.93
N LEU A 205 -2.12 -4.79 -10.97
CA LEU A 205 -2.92 -5.34 -12.07
C LEU A 205 -4.29 -4.65 -12.17
N VAL A 206 -4.99 -4.49 -11.04
CA VAL A 206 -6.30 -3.83 -10.99
C VAL A 206 -6.18 -2.38 -11.43
N TYR A 207 -5.18 -1.65 -10.95
CA TYR A 207 -4.89 -0.29 -11.40
C TYR A 207 -4.62 -0.24 -12.91
N TYR A 208 -3.78 -1.14 -13.41
CA TYR A 208 -3.41 -1.16 -14.83
C TYR A 208 -4.60 -1.41 -15.75
N LYS A 209 -5.51 -2.30 -15.34
CA LYS A 209 -6.72 -2.68 -16.10
C LYS A 209 -7.84 -1.66 -16.03
N THR A 210 -8.03 -1.03 -14.87
CA THR A 210 -9.19 -0.15 -14.62
C THR A 210 -8.85 1.34 -14.76
N LYS A 211 -7.56 1.68 -14.75
CA LYS A 211 -7.05 3.07 -14.83
C LYS A 211 -7.63 3.99 -13.75
N SER A 212 -8.14 3.43 -12.66
CA SER A 212 -8.69 4.16 -11.52
C SER A 212 -7.92 3.77 -10.27
N LEU A 213 -7.47 4.78 -9.52
CA LEU A 213 -6.74 4.61 -8.27
C LEU A 213 -7.68 4.29 -7.11
N LEU A 214 -8.98 4.57 -7.25
CA LEU A 214 -9.99 4.23 -6.24
C LEU A 214 -10.07 2.72 -5.99
N LEU A 215 -9.98 1.90 -7.04
CA LEU A 215 -10.13 0.46 -6.93
C LEU A 215 -9.01 -0.21 -6.13
N PRO A 216 -7.71 0.01 -6.42
CA PRO A 216 -6.66 -0.54 -5.57
C PRO A 216 -6.69 0.06 -4.16
N MET A 217 -7.08 1.33 -3.95
CA MET A 217 -7.27 1.87 -2.60
C MET A 217 -8.31 1.10 -1.80
N LEU A 218 -9.46 0.79 -2.40
CA LEU A 218 -10.52 0.02 -1.74
C LEU A 218 -10.10 -1.43 -1.46
N LEU A 219 -9.36 -2.06 -2.37
CA LEU A 219 -8.84 -3.42 -2.16
C LEU A 219 -7.77 -3.48 -1.09
N HIS A 220 -6.89 -2.48 -1.04
CA HIS A 220 -5.87 -2.37 -0.01
C HIS A 220 -6.52 -2.09 1.35
N ALA A 221 -7.49 -1.17 1.41
CA ALA A 221 -8.31 -0.95 2.60
C ALA A 221 -9.04 -2.24 3.03
N PHE A 222 -9.58 -3.01 2.09
CA PHE A 222 -10.21 -4.30 2.40
C PHE A 222 -9.24 -5.30 3.02
N ASN A 223 -8.04 -5.46 2.44
CA ASN A 223 -6.99 -6.32 3.00
C ASN A 223 -6.64 -5.91 4.45
N ASN A 224 -6.41 -4.61 4.67
CA ASN A 224 -6.01 -4.10 5.96
C ASN A 224 -7.15 -4.19 6.97
N LEU A 225 -8.40 -3.95 6.54
CA LEU A 225 -9.58 -4.12 7.38
C LEU A 225 -9.75 -5.58 7.82
N CYS A 226 -9.69 -6.53 6.89
CA CYS A 226 -9.81 -7.95 7.22
C CYS A 226 -8.72 -8.39 8.20
N SER A 227 -7.47 -7.98 7.97
CA SER A 227 -6.34 -8.30 8.86
C SER A 227 -6.50 -7.65 10.24
N THR A 228 -6.94 -6.39 10.28
CA THR A 228 -7.18 -5.65 11.54
C THR A 228 -8.31 -6.27 12.34
N LEU A 229 -9.44 -6.60 11.70
CA LEU A 229 -10.58 -7.24 12.37
C LEU A 229 -10.22 -8.65 12.86
N LEU A 230 -9.41 -9.39 12.10
CA LEU A 230 -8.90 -10.70 12.52
C LEU A 230 -8.16 -10.58 13.86
N VAL A 231 -7.19 -9.67 13.94
CA VAL A 231 -6.40 -9.44 15.16
C VAL A 231 -7.30 -8.98 16.31
N ILE A 232 -8.17 -7.98 16.10
CA ILE A 232 -9.04 -7.44 17.16
C ILE A 232 -9.95 -8.53 17.75
N TYR A 233 -10.64 -9.31 16.91
CA TYR A 233 -11.70 -10.21 17.38
C TYR A 233 -11.21 -11.61 17.73
N THR A 234 -10.11 -12.07 17.14
CA THR A 234 -9.62 -13.44 17.33
C THR A 234 -8.32 -13.50 18.11
N GLN A 235 -7.60 -12.38 18.24
CA GLN A 235 -6.25 -12.32 18.79
C GLN A 235 -5.28 -13.25 18.03
N LYS A 236 -5.57 -13.52 16.76
CA LYS A 236 -4.76 -14.30 15.82
C LYS A 236 -4.28 -13.43 14.68
N GLU A 237 -3.11 -13.75 14.17
CA GLU A 237 -2.51 -13.10 13.00
C GLU A 237 -2.78 -13.86 11.69
N SER A 238 -3.30 -15.09 11.77
CA SER A 238 -3.53 -15.97 10.62
C SER A 238 -4.99 -16.45 10.54
N PHE A 239 -5.54 -16.53 9.33
CA PHE A 239 -6.89 -17.06 9.12
C PHE A 239 -6.94 -18.56 9.38
N ALA A 240 -5.86 -19.28 9.07
CA ALA A 240 -5.72 -20.71 9.38
C ALA A 240 -5.91 -20.99 10.88
N GLU A 241 -5.24 -20.23 11.76
CA GLU A 241 -5.44 -20.37 13.21
C GLU A 241 -6.82 -19.93 13.67
N ALA A 242 -7.31 -18.80 13.17
CA ALA A 242 -8.61 -18.25 13.57
C ALA A 242 -9.77 -19.20 13.24
N PHE A 243 -9.70 -19.87 12.09
CA PHE A 243 -10.70 -20.85 11.66
C PHE A 243 -10.38 -22.30 12.05
N GLN A 244 -9.25 -22.54 12.72
CA GLN A 244 -8.76 -23.88 13.08
C GLN A 244 -8.67 -24.82 11.86
N LEU A 245 -8.22 -24.27 10.72
CA LEU A 245 -8.02 -24.99 9.48
C LEU A 245 -6.53 -25.18 9.21
N SER A 246 -6.20 -26.22 8.44
CA SER A 246 -4.83 -26.40 7.94
C SER A 246 -4.47 -25.29 6.95
N GLU A 247 -3.24 -24.76 7.02
CA GLU A 247 -2.72 -23.76 6.08
C GLU A 247 -2.83 -24.25 4.62
N TRP A 248 -2.70 -25.55 4.39
CA TRP A 248 -2.87 -26.16 3.06
C TRP A 248 -4.30 -26.06 2.54
N ILE A 249 -5.31 -26.12 3.43
CA ILE A 249 -6.71 -25.94 3.05
C ILE A 249 -6.96 -24.47 2.69
N ILE A 250 -6.46 -23.54 3.50
CA ILE A 250 -6.54 -22.09 3.23
C ILE A 250 -5.87 -21.77 1.89
N LEU A 251 -4.67 -22.31 1.63
CA LEU A 251 -3.97 -22.18 0.36
C LEU A 251 -4.80 -22.72 -0.81
N ALA A 252 -5.39 -23.92 -0.68
CA ALA A 252 -6.20 -24.51 -1.74
C ALA A 252 -7.43 -23.64 -2.08
N ILE A 253 -8.13 -23.12 -1.05
CA ILE A 253 -9.23 -22.17 -1.22
C ILE A 253 -8.73 -20.90 -1.91
N GLY A 254 -7.59 -20.37 -1.46
CA GLY A 254 -6.94 -19.19 -2.03
C GLY A 254 -6.64 -19.34 -3.53
N ILE A 255 -6.04 -20.46 -3.93
CA ILE A 255 -5.71 -20.77 -5.34
C ILE A 255 -6.97 -20.86 -6.19
N VAL A 256 -8.03 -21.53 -5.70
CA VAL A 256 -9.30 -21.65 -6.43
C VAL A 256 -9.95 -20.29 -6.62
N LEU A 257 -10.09 -19.50 -5.55
CA LEU A 257 -10.66 -18.15 -5.60
C LEU A 257 -9.83 -17.25 -6.53
N PHE A 258 -8.52 -17.18 -6.31
CA PHE A 258 -7.64 -16.33 -7.10
C PHE A 258 -7.71 -16.68 -8.58
N SER A 259 -7.54 -17.96 -8.94
CA SER A 259 -7.51 -18.40 -10.35
C SER A 259 -8.83 -18.14 -11.06
N LEU A 260 -9.95 -18.47 -10.42
CA LEU A 260 -11.29 -18.26 -10.98
C LEU A 260 -11.55 -16.77 -11.22
N PHE A 261 -11.40 -15.95 -10.18
CA PHE A 261 -11.72 -14.53 -10.26
C PHE A 261 -10.70 -13.75 -11.10
N TYR A 262 -9.43 -14.18 -11.14
CA TYR A 262 -8.42 -13.62 -12.03
C TYR A 262 -8.81 -13.83 -13.49
N TYR A 263 -9.16 -15.07 -13.86
CA TYR A 263 -9.59 -15.39 -15.22
C TYR A 263 -10.83 -14.59 -15.62
N LEU A 264 -11.86 -14.53 -14.75
CA LEU A 264 -13.07 -13.76 -15.00
C LEU A 264 -12.78 -12.25 -15.13
N PHE A 265 -11.94 -11.70 -14.25
CA PHE A 265 -11.55 -10.29 -14.26
C PHE A 265 -10.79 -9.91 -15.54
N VAL A 266 -9.79 -10.70 -15.92
CA VAL A 266 -8.97 -10.44 -17.12
C VAL A 266 -9.77 -10.62 -18.40
N LYS A 267 -10.64 -11.63 -18.48
CA LYS A 267 -11.49 -11.89 -19.64
C LYS A 267 -12.50 -10.76 -19.86
N LYS A 268 -13.12 -10.25 -18.79
CA LYS A 268 -14.11 -9.18 -18.86
C LYS A 268 -13.46 -7.81 -19.11
N ASN A 269 -12.35 -7.52 -18.43
CA ASN A 269 -11.62 -6.26 -18.57
C ASN A 269 -10.53 -6.41 -19.63
N LYS A 270 -10.94 -6.61 -20.89
CA LYS A 270 -10.03 -6.47 -22.03
C LYS A 270 -9.42 -5.07 -21.98
N MET A 271 -8.11 -5.00 -22.21
CA MET A 271 -7.34 -3.76 -22.21
C MET A 271 -8.08 -2.70 -23.04
N HIS A 272 -8.62 -1.66 -22.41
CA HIS A 272 -9.11 -0.51 -23.15
C HIS A 272 -7.86 0.25 -23.63
N TYR A 273 -7.38 -0.09 -24.83
CA TYR A 273 -6.48 0.75 -25.61
C TYR A 273 -7.28 1.93 -26.15
N ALA A 274 -7.78 2.78 -25.25
CA ALA A 274 -8.26 4.09 -25.62
C ALA A 274 -7.17 5.08 -25.19
N GLU A 275 -6.53 5.70 -26.19
CA GLU A 275 -5.60 6.83 -26.11
C GLU A 275 -4.11 6.49 -25.95
N ILE A 276 -3.48 6.20 -27.10
CA ILE A 276 -2.14 6.70 -27.45
C ILE A 276 -2.30 8.14 -27.95
#